data_AF-A0A7X4AMW7-F1
#
_entry.id   AF-A0A7X4AMW7-F1
#
_cell.length_a   1.000
_cell.length_b   1.000
_cell.length_c   1.000
_cell.angle_alpha   90.00
_cell.angle_beta   90.00
_cell.angle_gamma   90.00
#
_symmetry.space_group_name_H-M   'P 1'
#
loop_
_entity.id
_entity.type
_entity.pdbx_description
1 polymer ?
#
loop_
_entity_poly.entity_id
_entity_poly.type
_entity_poly.pdbx_seq_one_letter_code
_entity_poly.pdbx_strand_id
1 'polypeptide(L)'
;MPRSRHHRYSPPHRRAPDRRRKVCGLTLHRRGFVRLCLGAGSCLLWPRHAAPASGETQYQKLLVRYRTDPDRIARALPPALSADRSGEAWFECVRIIPESAGPFFEGPYLAAGIRLAVEHGSGPGWFQPIRWTTHEWLRLWEREHLGFNTKRADIDLTVEGASVKASLDRKGFRLLRVAALRTDRSVASSGPSAGRDLFCYRYGLAPDWQKATAGRSTGIWRIPATAAPSDSLIRACDIESAALQMPHASPLDPIVEIPALEILAATFEEGTAEHVPPGNARKPRFVSGIDASEFQSWNLMRYDRPHTSRRPWQPEDWPDEATAFRLSGAELERYRSRREVRLGPVDMLDARLTTTGEIKNDILPPPCRAGFRPALRMLVLRVEESDLSPVPFSEAWLFAFAVVERERGWYALSHIVSEGGDLTFGREVLGYPSRLGTPGLSMSFRDFSAHCVRRGRELLNAQGRLRGIPTGTSLSQIPVLGLRRSAADASASTSGEIVAQPWYFQGRHFSVDRLSRLPISEPTRQEGKWYGGVGG
;
A
#
# COMPACT_ATOMS: atom_id res chain seq x y z
N MET A 1 -48.71 -78.28 33.26
CA MET A 1 -47.24 -78.51 33.28
C MET A 1 -46.51 -77.17 33.41
N PRO A 2 -45.34 -77.14 34.07
CA PRO A 2 -44.92 -76.01 34.91
C PRO A 2 -43.80 -75.12 34.32
N ARG A 3 -43.54 -74.04 35.06
CA ARG A 3 -42.54 -72.99 34.86
C ARG A 3 -41.08 -73.45 34.97
N SER A 4 -40.23 -72.70 34.25
CA SER A 4 -38.88 -72.20 34.60
C SER A 4 -37.73 -73.19 34.87
N ARG A 5 -36.58 -72.96 34.20
CA ARG A 5 -35.30 -72.65 34.88
C ARG A 5 -34.26 -72.09 33.90
N HIS A 6 -33.61 -71.02 34.36
CA HIS A 6 -32.43 -70.40 33.77
C HIS A 6 -31.22 -71.34 33.80
N HIS A 7 -30.48 -71.42 32.69
CA HIS A 7 -29.05 -71.71 32.71
C HIS A 7 -28.28 -70.51 32.17
N ARG A 8 -27.45 -69.92 33.04
CA ARG A 8 -26.41 -68.97 32.68
C ARG A 8 -25.33 -69.73 31.91
N TYR A 9 -25.04 -69.27 30.69
CA TYR A 9 -23.84 -69.66 29.96
C TYR A 9 -22.95 -68.43 29.85
N SER A 10 -21.76 -68.49 30.46
CA SER A 10 -20.69 -67.50 30.26
C SER A 10 -19.79 -67.97 29.11
N PRO A 11 -19.64 -67.18 28.03
CA PRO A 11 -18.61 -67.45 27.04
C PRO A 11 -17.33 -66.63 27.31
N PRO A 12 -16.19 -67.04 26.71
CA PRO A 12 -14.86 -66.81 27.24
C PRO A 12 -14.28 -65.44 26.89
N HIS A 13 -13.38 -64.96 27.75
CA HIS A 13 -12.49 -63.83 27.51
C HIS A 13 -11.70 -64.02 26.20
N ARG A 14 -12.05 -63.25 25.16
CA ARG A 14 -11.15 -62.93 24.05
C ARG A 14 -10.80 -61.44 24.14
N ARG A 15 -9.51 -61.17 24.33
CA ARG A 15 -8.91 -59.83 24.23
C ARG A 15 -9.14 -59.28 22.82
N ALA A 16 -9.89 -58.19 22.72
CA ALA A 16 -9.97 -57.38 21.50
C ALA A 16 -8.75 -56.44 21.43
N PRO A 17 -8.16 -56.21 20.25
CA PRO A 17 -7.14 -55.19 20.08
C PRO A 17 -7.77 -53.79 20.25
N ASP A 18 -7.20 -53.02 21.18
CA ASP A 18 -7.53 -51.64 21.46
C ASP A 18 -7.25 -50.76 20.23
N ARG A 19 -8.26 -50.59 19.35
CA ARG A 19 -8.26 -49.55 18.32
C ARG A 19 -8.92 -48.28 18.87
N ARG A 20 -8.30 -47.68 19.90
CA ARG A 20 -8.39 -46.23 20.11
C ARG A 20 -7.79 -45.53 18.88
N ARG A 21 -8.63 -45.23 17.88
CA ARG A 21 -8.35 -44.08 17.03
C ARG A 21 -8.32 -42.86 17.94
N LYS A 22 -7.12 -42.36 18.23
CA LYS A 22 -6.91 -41.02 18.77
C LYS A 22 -7.48 -40.01 17.78
N VAL A 23 -8.75 -39.66 17.93
CA VAL A 23 -9.24 -38.35 17.52
C VAL A 23 -8.64 -37.39 18.53
N CYS A 24 -7.56 -36.70 18.16
CA CYS A 24 -7.03 -35.61 18.98
C CYS A 24 -8.02 -34.45 18.94
N GLY A 25 -8.92 -34.42 19.92
CA GLY A 25 -9.67 -33.23 20.28
C GLY A 25 -8.75 -32.22 20.95
N LEU A 26 -8.93 -30.95 20.60
CA LEU A 26 -8.40 -29.82 21.36
C LEU A 26 -9.03 -29.89 22.76
N THR A 27 -8.21 -30.00 23.81
CA THR A 27 -8.70 -30.06 25.21
C THR A 27 -8.61 -28.66 25.82
N LEU A 28 -9.72 -28.17 26.38
CA LEU A 28 -9.90 -26.81 26.88
C LEU A 28 -9.96 -26.83 28.41
N HIS A 29 -9.14 -26.04 29.10
CA HIS A 29 -9.09 -26.00 30.57
C HIS A 29 -10.19 -25.11 31.20
N ARG A 30 -10.78 -25.61 32.28
CA ARG A 30 -11.98 -25.14 33.02
C ARG A 30 -11.90 -23.79 33.76
N ARG A 31 -11.00 -22.87 33.38
CA ARG A 31 -10.98 -21.51 33.95
C ARG A 31 -10.81 -20.44 32.86
N GLY A 32 -11.91 -20.09 32.23
CA GLY A 32 -12.23 -18.71 31.81
C GLY A 32 -11.30 -17.93 30.88
N PHE A 33 -10.28 -18.53 30.25
CA PHE A 33 -9.44 -17.85 29.27
C PHE A 33 -9.08 -18.81 28.12
N VAL A 34 -9.65 -18.58 26.94
CA VAL A 34 -9.13 -19.14 25.69
C VAL A 34 -8.15 -18.13 25.12
N ARG A 35 -6.86 -18.41 25.33
CA ARG A 35 -5.75 -17.72 24.69
C ARG A 35 -5.51 -18.40 23.35
N LEU A 36 -6.15 -17.91 22.29
CA LEU A 36 -5.43 -17.85 21.02
C LEU A 36 -4.27 -16.90 21.30
N CYS A 37 -3.02 -17.34 21.22
CA CYS A 37 -1.89 -16.40 21.18
C CYS A 37 -1.87 -15.66 19.83
N LEU A 38 -2.96 -14.96 19.50
CA LEU A 38 -2.93 -13.61 18.97
C LEU A 38 -2.90 -12.74 20.23
N GLY A 39 -1.70 -12.33 20.66
CA GLY A 39 -1.49 -11.64 21.94
C GLY A 39 -2.51 -10.53 22.18
N ALA A 40 -2.95 -10.44 23.45
CA ALA A 40 -3.92 -9.47 23.95
C ALA A 40 -3.81 -8.10 23.24
N GLY A 41 -4.89 -7.70 22.57
CA GLY A 41 -5.03 -6.35 22.00
C GLY A 41 -4.96 -6.21 20.48
N SER A 42 -4.96 -7.28 19.70
CA SER A 42 -4.92 -7.18 18.23
C SER A 42 -5.97 -8.03 17.51
N CYS A 43 -7.23 -7.56 17.56
CA CYS A 43 -8.00 -7.61 16.33
C CYS A 43 -7.22 -6.80 15.27
N LEU A 44 -7.34 -7.13 13.98
CA LEU A 44 -7.05 -6.17 12.89
C LEU A 44 -8.07 -5.00 12.88
N LEU A 45 -8.62 -4.65 14.05
CA LEU A 45 -9.03 -3.30 14.38
C LEU A 45 -7.74 -2.52 14.55
N TRP A 46 -7.60 -1.41 13.83
CA TRP A 46 -6.64 -0.37 14.19
C TRP A 46 -6.68 -0.23 15.73
N PRO A 47 -5.60 -0.56 16.47
CA PRO A 47 -5.61 -0.30 17.89
C PRO A 47 -5.85 1.20 18.03
N ARG A 48 -6.85 1.57 18.84
CA ARG A 48 -7.01 2.95 19.31
C ARG A 48 -5.66 3.36 19.90
N HIS A 49 -4.93 4.13 19.11
CA HIS A 49 -3.86 5.04 19.49
C HIS A 49 -2.96 4.58 20.64
N ALA A 50 -1.99 3.73 20.36
CA ALA A 50 -0.64 4.15 20.68
C ALA A 50 -0.13 4.84 19.42
N ALA A 51 -0.24 6.18 19.38
CA ALA A 51 0.68 6.92 18.53
C ALA A 51 2.10 6.43 18.85
N PRO A 52 3.04 6.39 17.89
CA PRO A 52 4.44 6.21 18.25
C PRO A 52 4.74 7.14 19.43
N ALA A 53 5.43 6.62 20.45
CA ALA A 53 5.93 7.49 21.51
C ALA A 53 6.64 8.66 20.81
N SER A 54 6.31 9.89 21.21
CA SER A 54 7.01 11.08 20.76
C SER A 54 8.49 10.86 21.11
N GLY A 55 9.30 10.56 20.10
CA GLY A 55 10.74 10.41 20.20
C GLY A 55 11.37 11.45 19.28
N GLU A 56 12.58 11.88 19.64
CA GLU A 56 13.36 12.72 18.76
C GLU A 56 13.68 11.92 17.50
N THR A 57 13.44 12.51 16.34
CA THR A 57 13.76 11.87 15.07
C THR A 57 14.84 12.66 14.39
N GLN A 58 15.99 12.03 14.21
CA GLN A 58 17.06 12.60 13.43
C GLN A 58 16.67 12.59 11.96
N TYR A 59 17.06 13.62 11.22
CA TYR A 59 16.88 13.64 9.78
C TYR A 59 18.06 14.28 9.07
N GLN A 60 18.22 13.87 7.83
CA GLN A 60 19.14 14.48 6.86
C GLN A 60 18.35 14.80 5.61
N LYS A 61 18.58 15.97 5.05
CA LYS A 61 17.74 16.47 3.97
C LYS A 61 18.57 17.24 2.96
N LEU A 62 18.51 16.80 1.71
CA LEU A 62 19.05 17.51 0.55
C LEU A 62 17.89 18.21 -0.17
N LEU A 63 18.06 19.51 -0.39
CA LEU A 63 17.13 20.35 -1.13
C LEU A 63 17.86 20.97 -2.32
N VAL A 64 17.26 20.89 -3.50
CA VAL A 64 17.74 21.58 -4.71
C VAL A 64 16.60 22.40 -5.27
N ARG A 65 16.76 23.71 -5.30
CA ARG A 65 15.88 24.63 -6.01
C ARG A 65 16.42 24.86 -7.41
N TYR A 66 15.56 24.76 -8.41
CA TYR A 66 15.94 24.93 -9.80
C TYR A 66 14.86 25.66 -10.58
N ARG A 67 15.26 26.24 -11.70
CA ARG A 67 14.37 26.82 -12.71
C ARG A 67 14.00 25.75 -13.74
N THR A 68 12.74 25.74 -14.13
CA THR A 68 12.17 24.95 -15.23
C THR A 68 11.32 25.85 -16.10
N ASP A 69 10.79 25.31 -17.19
CA ASP A 69 9.79 25.95 -18.02
C ASP A 69 8.42 26.07 -17.29
N PRO A 70 7.88 27.28 -17.07
CA PRO A 70 6.58 27.47 -16.43
C PRO A 70 5.41 26.90 -17.25
N ASP A 71 5.52 26.81 -18.58
CA ASP A 71 4.48 26.19 -19.41
C ASP A 71 4.42 24.69 -19.15
N ARG A 72 5.57 24.05 -18.91
CA ARG A 72 5.62 22.65 -18.47
C ARG A 72 5.03 22.45 -17.09
N ILE A 73 5.26 23.38 -16.15
CA ILE A 73 4.57 23.37 -14.85
C ILE A 73 3.06 23.43 -15.09
N ALA A 74 2.56 24.38 -15.89
CA ALA A 74 1.13 24.57 -16.14
C ALA A 74 0.44 23.30 -16.66
N ARG A 75 1.11 22.51 -17.50
CA ARG A 75 0.61 21.20 -17.97
C ARG A 75 0.42 20.17 -16.85
N ALA A 76 1.20 20.26 -15.76
CA ALA A 76 1.13 19.36 -14.62
C ALA A 76 0.11 19.77 -13.54
N LEU A 77 -0.47 20.97 -13.63
CA LEU A 77 -1.33 21.50 -12.56
C LEU A 77 -2.80 21.11 -12.70
N PRO A 78 -3.54 20.94 -11.59
CA PRO A 78 -5.00 20.96 -11.60
C PRO A 78 -5.56 22.37 -11.93
N PRO A 79 -6.79 22.52 -12.46
CA PRO A 79 -7.28 23.79 -13.04
C PRO A 79 -7.38 24.95 -12.06
N ALA A 80 -7.56 24.65 -10.77
CA ALA A 80 -7.62 25.66 -9.72
C ALA A 80 -6.23 26.27 -9.39
N LEU A 81 -5.15 25.72 -9.94
CA LEU A 81 -3.79 26.20 -9.76
C LEU A 81 -3.24 26.73 -11.10
N SER A 82 -2.51 27.84 -11.05
CA SER A 82 -1.73 28.34 -12.19
C SER A 82 -0.23 28.28 -11.87
N ALA A 83 0.59 28.16 -12.91
CA ALA A 83 2.04 28.14 -12.75
C ALA A 83 2.54 29.53 -12.31
N ASP A 84 3.44 29.55 -11.34
CA ASP A 84 4.20 30.75 -11.00
C ASP A 84 5.13 31.11 -12.18
N ARG A 85 5.15 32.39 -12.56
CA ARG A 85 5.95 32.88 -13.71
C ARG A 85 7.46 32.70 -13.53
N SER A 86 7.94 32.53 -12.31
CA SER A 86 9.34 32.27 -12.01
C SER A 86 9.85 30.92 -12.54
N GLY A 87 8.93 29.98 -12.83
CA GLY A 87 9.29 28.62 -13.23
C GLY A 87 10.08 27.88 -12.15
N GLU A 88 9.89 28.22 -10.88
CA GLU A 88 10.64 27.58 -9.79
C GLU A 88 10.10 26.19 -9.43
N ALA A 89 11.02 25.26 -9.20
CA ALA A 89 10.74 23.94 -8.66
C ALA A 89 11.77 23.54 -7.62
N TRP A 90 11.38 22.61 -6.74
CA TRP A 90 12.25 21.99 -5.76
C TRP A 90 12.31 20.50 -5.98
N PHE A 91 13.50 19.94 -5.87
CA PHE A 91 13.71 18.55 -5.52
C PHE A 91 14.04 18.47 -4.02
N GLU A 92 13.36 17.57 -3.32
CA GLU A 92 13.60 17.25 -1.92
C GLU A 92 13.95 15.78 -1.81
N CYS A 93 15.02 15.45 -1.09
CA CYS A 93 15.33 14.10 -0.64
C CYS A 93 15.64 14.12 0.86
N VAL A 94 14.87 13.36 1.64
CA VAL A 94 14.99 13.31 3.10
C VAL A 94 15.19 11.87 3.56
N ARG A 95 16.17 11.67 4.42
CA ARG A 95 16.34 10.47 5.24
C ARG A 95 15.86 10.79 6.65
N ILE A 96 14.96 9.98 7.16
CA ILE A 96 14.40 10.11 8.50
C ILE A 96 14.84 8.90 9.30
N ILE A 97 15.52 9.14 10.41
CA ILE A 97 16.13 8.15 11.30
C ILE A 97 15.38 8.22 12.64
N PRO A 98 14.36 7.36 12.85
CA PRO A 98 13.64 7.33 14.12
C PRO A 98 14.57 6.81 15.23
N GLU A 99 14.48 7.40 16.43
CA GLU A 99 15.24 6.97 17.61
C GLU A 99 14.99 5.50 17.98
N SER A 100 13.76 5.01 17.74
CA SER A 100 13.43 3.59 17.94
C SER A 100 12.58 3.04 16.79
N ALA A 101 12.87 1.78 16.43
CA ALA A 101 12.00 1.02 15.55
C ALA A 101 10.68 0.75 16.30
N GLY A 102 9.58 1.26 15.75
CA GLY A 102 8.24 1.04 16.27
C GLY A 102 7.50 -0.04 15.49
N PRO A 103 6.31 -0.48 15.96
CA PRO A 103 5.46 -1.39 15.17
C PRO A 103 5.05 -0.80 13.81
N PHE A 104 5.17 0.52 13.64
CA PHE A 104 4.91 1.22 12.39
C PHE A 104 6.17 1.57 11.59
N PHE A 105 7.35 1.62 12.25
CA PHE A 105 8.62 2.07 11.68
C PHE A 105 9.66 0.96 11.78
N GLU A 106 10.00 0.34 10.64
CA GLU A 106 10.96 -0.78 10.58
C GLU A 106 12.42 -0.29 10.63
N GLY A 107 12.65 1.02 10.56
CA GLY A 107 13.97 1.63 10.60
C GLY A 107 13.96 3.00 9.93
N PRO A 108 15.15 3.50 9.56
CA PRO A 108 15.26 4.71 8.76
C PRO A 108 14.50 4.57 7.45
N TYR A 109 13.80 5.63 7.06
CA TYR A 109 13.09 5.67 5.79
C TYR A 109 13.53 6.88 4.98
N LEU A 110 13.45 6.73 3.66
CA LEU A 110 13.71 7.81 2.74
C LEU A 110 12.42 8.24 2.07
N ALA A 111 12.33 9.54 1.79
CA ALA A 111 11.33 10.10 0.92
C ALA A 111 11.97 11.11 -0.01
N ALA A 112 11.49 11.18 -1.23
CA ALA A 112 11.91 12.18 -2.21
C ALA A 112 10.68 12.76 -2.91
N GLY A 113 10.76 13.98 -3.44
CA GLY A 113 9.62 14.57 -4.13
C GLY A 113 9.99 15.81 -4.92
N ILE A 114 9.07 16.21 -5.79
CA ILE A 114 9.17 17.46 -6.54
C ILE A 114 8.06 18.39 -6.04
N ARG A 115 8.38 19.67 -5.86
CA ARG A 115 7.40 20.73 -5.58
C ARG A 115 7.51 21.82 -6.65
N LEU A 116 6.38 22.26 -7.17
CA LEU A 116 6.28 23.26 -8.22
C LEU A 116 5.73 24.57 -7.64
N ALA A 117 6.32 25.71 -8.00
CA ALA A 117 5.78 27.00 -7.61
C ALA A 117 4.46 27.24 -8.33
N VAL A 118 3.42 27.59 -7.57
CA VAL A 118 2.06 27.79 -8.09
C VAL A 118 1.40 29.00 -7.45
N GLU A 119 0.42 29.53 -8.16
CA GLU A 119 -0.54 30.50 -7.65
C GLU A 119 -1.91 29.82 -7.48
N HIS A 120 -2.59 30.16 -6.39
CA HIS A 120 -3.99 29.85 -6.15
C HIS A 120 -4.71 31.16 -5.79
N GLY A 121 -6.03 31.25 -5.94
CA GLY A 121 -6.77 32.47 -5.56
C GLY A 121 -6.59 32.94 -4.10
N SER A 122 -5.99 32.10 -3.24
CA SER A 122 -5.62 32.44 -1.86
C SER A 122 -4.17 32.92 -1.69
N GLY A 123 -3.39 33.02 -2.77
CA GLY A 123 -1.99 33.42 -2.77
C GLY A 123 -1.02 32.34 -3.27
N PRO A 124 0.29 32.66 -3.29
CA PRO A 124 1.34 31.78 -3.78
C PRO A 124 1.54 30.57 -2.87
N GLY A 125 1.95 29.46 -3.47
CA GLY A 125 2.23 28.23 -2.74
C GLY A 125 3.09 27.26 -3.52
N TRP A 126 3.12 26.03 -3.03
CA TRP A 126 3.78 24.89 -3.68
C TRP A 126 2.76 23.83 -4.02
N PHE A 127 2.86 23.23 -5.20
CA PHE A 127 2.11 22.01 -5.54
C PHE A 127 3.07 20.83 -5.57
N GLN A 128 2.71 19.72 -4.92
CA GLN A 128 3.52 18.50 -4.94
C GLN A 128 2.86 17.44 -5.84
N PRO A 129 3.20 17.41 -7.14
CA PRO A 129 2.55 16.51 -8.10
C PRO A 129 2.91 15.03 -7.87
N ILE A 130 4.10 14.76 -7.29
CA ILE A 130 4.58 13.42 -7.03
C ILE A 130 5.56 13.38 -5.85
N ARG A 131 5.52 12.28 -5.11
CA ARG A 131 6.46 11.95 -4.03
C ARG A 131 6.79 10.46 -4.10
N TRP A 132 7.94 10.07 -3.60
CA TRP A 132 8.36 8.69 -3.46
C TRP A 132 8.83 8.42 -2.05
N THR A 133 8.76 7.15 -1.66
CA THR A 133 9.32 6.68 -0.41
C THR A 133 9.75 5.22 -0.51
N THR A 134 10.73 4.83 0.31
CA THR A 134 11.10 3.43 0.49
C THR A 134 10.10 2.66 1.37
N HIS A 135 9.22 3.35 2.09
CA HIS A 135 8.38 2.75 3.13
C HIS A 135 6.89 2.75 2.81
N GLU A 136 6.29 1.57 2.97
CA GLU A 136 4.86 1.35 2.70
C GLU A 136 3.95 2.22 3.57
N TRP A 137 4.24 2.30 4.87
CA TRP A 137 3.39 2.99 5.83
C TRP A 137 3.27 4.48 5.49
N LEU A 138 4.38 5.12 5.12
CA LEU A 138 4.42 6.55 4.79
C LEU A 138 3.63 6.78 3.52
N ARG A 139 3.85 5.93 2.52
CA ARG A 139 3.09 5.97 1.26
C ARG A 139 1.59 5.94 1.51
N LEU A 140 1.11 5.01 2.34
CA LEU A 140 -0.31 4.90 2.64
C LEU A 140 -0.83 6.10 3.43
N TRP A 141 -0.08 6.50 4.46
CA TRP A 141 -0.47 7.63 5.31
C TRP A 141 -0.57 8.93 4.53
N GLU A 142 0.45 9.27 3.74
CA GLU A 142 0.47 10.50 2.94
C GLU A 142 -0.67 10.54 1.91
N ARG A 143 -1.00 9.41 1.28
CA ARG A 143 -2.10 9.34 0.31
C ARG A 143 -3.47 9.48 0.96
N GLU A 144 -3.71 8.73 2.04
CA GLU A 144 -5.01 8.69 2.72
C GLU A 144 -5.28 9.97 3.53
N HIS A 145 -4.26 10.55 4.15
CA HIS A 145 -4.41 11.68 5.07
C HIS A 145 -4.02 13.02 4.47
N LEU A 146 -2.94 13.09 3.67
CA LEU A 146 -2.47 14.36 3.10
C LEU A 146 -2.95 14.57 1.67
N GLY A 147 -3.21 13.47 0.95
CA GLY A 147 -3.60 13.53 -0.46
C GLY A 147 -2.44 13.50 -1.45
N PHE A 148 -1.21 13.30 -0.97
CA PHE A 148 -0.06 13.25 -1.85
C PHE A 148 -0.14 12.07 -2.82
N ASN A 149 0.43 12.27 -4.00
CA ASN A 149 0.68 11.19 -4.94
C ASN A 149 2.00 10.47 -4.59
N THR A 150 2.01 9.82 -3.42
CA THR A 150 3.21 9.11 -2.97
C THR A 150 3.27 7.72 -3.60
N LYS A 151 4.44 7.37 -4.15
CA LYS A 151 4.73 6.07 -4.76
C LYS A 151 5.89 5.38 -4.05
N ARG A 152 6.09 4.07 -4.27
CA ARG A 152 7.28 3.36 -3.77
C ARG A 152 8.41 3.48 -4.78
N ALA A 153 9.62 3.75 -4.30
CA ALA A 153 10.84 3.79 -5.10
C ALA A 153 12.04 3.37 -4.24
N ASP A 154 13.14 3.02 -4.89
CA ASP A 154 14.43 2.87 -4.27
C ASP A 154 15.09 4.25 -4.22
N ILE A 155 15.42 4.69 -3.00
CA ILE A 155 15.95 6.04 -2.76
C ILE A 155 17.24 5.87 -1.97
N ASP A 156 18.29 6.51 -2.45
CA ASP A 156 19.54 6.64 -1.71
C ASP A 156 19.81 8.12 -1.39
N LEU A 157 20.34 8.34 -0.19
CA LEU A 157 20.96 9.59 0.22
C LEU A 157 22.29 9.19 0.86
N THR A 158 23.39 9.68 0.33
CA THR A 158 24.74 9.37 0.83
C THR A 158 25.45 10.67 1.17
N VAL A 159 26.09 10.70 2.35
CA VAL A 159 26.80 11.87 2.87
C VAL A 159 28.20 11.40 3.26
N GLU A 160 29.22 11.88 2.55
CA GLU A 160 30.63 11.50 2.72
C GLU A 160 31.50 12.76 2.78
N GLY A 161 31.94 13.15 3.97
CA GLY A 161 32.64 14.43 4.15
C GLY A 161 31.77 15.59 3.67
N ALA A 162 32.28 16.43 2.75
CA ALA A 162 31.50 17.50 2.14
C ALA A 162 30.57 17.02 0.99
N SER A 163 30.71 15.79 0.51
CA SER A 163 29.89 15.31 -0.61
C SER A 163 28.52 14.85 -0.13
N VAL A 164 27.47 15.32 -0.78
CA VAL A 164 26.10 14.84 -0.59
C VAL A 164 25.57 14.37 -1.94
N LYS A 165 25.10 13.13 -1.99
CA LYS A 165 24.55 12.51 -3.20
C LYS A 165 23.17 11.94 -2.92
N ALA A 166 22.26 12.06 -3.88
CA ALA A 166 20.97 11.39 -3.82
C ALA A 166 20.67 10.70 -5.14
N SER A 167 19.97 9.57 -5.08
CA SER A 167 19.42 8.93 -6.27
C SER A 167 18.03 8.37 -6.03
N LEU A 168 17.25 8.35 -7.10
CA LEU A 168 15.89 7.83 -7.14
C LEU A 168 15.78 6.84 -8.32
N ASP A 169 15.49 5.58 -8.00
CA ASP A 169 15.25 4.51 -8.95
C ASP A 169 13.83 3.95 -8.76
N ARG A 170 13.13 3.68 -9.86
CA ARG A 170 11.80 3.07 -9.78
C ARG A 170 11.54 2.15 -10.96
N LYS A 171 11.22 0.89 -10.66
CA LYS A 171 10.91 -0.17 -11.64
C LYS A 171 11.93 -0.24 -12.80
N GLY A 172 13.22 -0.17 -12.47
CA GLY A 172 14.31 -0.24 -13.44
C GLY A 172 14.67 1.08 -14.13
N PHE A 173 13.98 2.18 -13.84
CA PHE A 173 14.31 3.51 -14.37
C PHE A 173 15.06 4.33 -13.32
N ARG A 174 16.27 4.81 -13.67
CA ARG A 174 16.95 5.86 -12.90
C ARG A 174 16.26 7.17 -13.20
N LEU A 175 15.42 7.60 -12.28
CA LEU A 175 14.61 8.79 -12.42
C LEU A 175 15.46 10.04 -12.18
N LEU A 176 16.23 10.08 -11.09
CA LEU A 176 16.92 11.29 -10.68
C LEU A 176 18.25 10.99 -10.00
N ARG A 177 19.23 11.88 -10.21
CA ARG A 177 20.51 11.91 -9.46
C ARG A 177 20.82 13.34 -9.06
N VAL A 178 21.27 13.51 -7.82
CA VAL A 178 21.87 14.76 -7.33
C VAL A 178 23.25 14.48 -6.81
N ALA A 179 24.19 15.37 -7.13
CA ALA A 179 25.46 15.49 -6.46
C ALA A 179 25.67 16.96 -6.07
N ALA A 180 26.09 17.21 -4.85
CA ALA A 180 26.38 18.55 -4.35
C ALA A 180 27.51 18.50 -3.33
N LEU A 181 28.23 19.62 -3.16
CA LEU A 181 29.23 19.79 -2.10
C LEU A 181 28.69 20.74 -1.04
N ARG A 182 28.48 20.26 0.19
CA ARG A 182 28.12 21.13 1.32
C ARG A 182 29.30 22.02 1.70
N THR A 183 29.00 23.27 1.98
CA THR A 183 29.96 24.27 2.47
C THR A 183 29.80 24.46 3.97
N ASP A 184 30.76 25.14 4.60
CA ASP A 184 30.63 25.53 6.01
C ASP A 184 29.69 26.73 6.23
N ARG A 185 29.16 27.34 5.16
CA ARG A 185 28.26 28.48 5.28
C ARG A 185 26.88 28.03 5.78
N SER A 186 26.51 28.50 6.97
CA SER A 186 25.14 28.36 7.48
C SER A 186 24.20 29.32 6.75
N VAL A 187 22.97 28.87 6.48
CA VAL A 187 21.93 29.68 5.83
C VAL A 187 20.61 29.55 6.56
N ALA A 188 19.78 30.60 6.47
CA ALA A 188 18.41 30.53 6.99
C ALA A 188 17.59 29.47 6.23
N SER A 189 16.57 28.90 6.88
CA SER A 189 15.67 27.95 6.22
C SER A 189 14.93 28.63 5.07
N SER A 190 15.34 28.31 3.85
CA SER A 190 14.71 28.75 2.60
C SER A 190 13.97 27.62 1.89
N GLY A 191 13.79 26.48 2.57
CA GLY A 191 13.16 25.31 1.99
C GLY A 191 11.71 25.58 1.55
N PRO A 192 11.12 24.70 0.74
CA PRO A 192 9.77 24.88 0.21
C PRO A 192 8.65 24.86 1.26
N SER A 193 8.96 24.71 2.54
CA SER A 193 8.00 24.86 3.64
C SER A 193 8.09 26.24 4.32
N ALA A 194 9.09 27.05 3.99
CA ALA A 194 9.30 28.37 4.58
C ALA A 194 8.36 29.40 3.92
N GLY A 195 7.29 29.76 4.62
CA GLY A 195 6.43 30.90 4.27
C GLY A 195 5.44 30.69 3.12
N ARG A 196 5.37 29.50 2.51
CA ARG A 196 4.41 29.17 1.45
C ARG A 196 3.63 27.91 1.79
N ASP A 197 2.31 27.96 1.61
CA ASP A 197 1.43 26.83 1.84
C ASP A 197 1.65 25.73 0.78
N LEU A 198 1.39 24.49 1.16
CA LEU A 198 1.47 23.33 0.27
C LEU A 198 0.07 22.93 -0.21
N PHE A 199 -0.15 22.97 -1.51
CA PHE A 199 -1.35 22.53 -2.18
C PHE A 199 -1.24 21.06 -2.62
N CYS A 200 -2.33 20.33 -2.40
CA CYS A 200 -2.48 18.93 -2.75
C CYS A 200 -3.79 18.75 -3.52
N TYR A 201 -3.77 17.91 -4.55
CA TYR A 201 -5.00 17.49 -5.20
C TYR A 201 -5.51 16.20 -4.56
N ARG A 202 -6.70 16.26 -3.95
CA ARG A 202 -7.36 15.08 -3.38
C ARG A 202 -8.56 14.72 -4.22
N TYR A 203 -8.70 13.42 -4.42
CA TYR A 203 -9.85 12.81 -5.05
C TYR A 203 -10.01 11.38 -4.54
N GLY A 204 -11.22 10.86 -4.65
CA GLY A 204 -11.55 9.45 -4.43
C GLY A 204 -12.10 8.87 -5.73
N LEU A 205 -11.69 7.64 -6.07
CA LEU A 205 -12.26 6.93 -7.22
C LEU A 205 -13.58 6.27 -6.82
N ALA A 206 -14.54 6.23 -7.75
CA ALA A 206 -15.75 5.44 -7.57
C ALA A 206 -15.43 3.93 -7.57
N PRO A 207 -16.19 3.08 -6.84
CA PRO A 207 -15.93 1.65 -6.84
C PRO A 207 -16.23 1.06 -8.22
N ASP A 208 -17.26 1.61 -8.88
CA ASP A 208 -17.36 1.61 -10.33
C ASP A 208 -16.29 2.54 -10.90
N TRP A 209 -15.09 1.98 -11.04
CA TRP A 209 -13.90 2.69 -11.50
C TRP A 209 -14.04 3.22 -12.93
N GLN A 210 -15.07 2.84 -13.70
CA GLN A 210 -15.33 3.45 -15.00
C GLN A 210 -15.93 4.86 -14.84
N LYS A 211 -16.66 5.13 -13.74
CA LYS A 211 -17.41 6.39 -13.51
C LYS A 211 -16.59 7.54 -12.93
N ALA A 212 -15.28 7.45 -13.06
CA ALA A 212 -14.31 8.44 -12.64
C ALA A 212 -14.16 8.72 -11.15
N THR A 213 -15.10 9.40 -10.50
CA THR A 213 -14.89 9.92 -9.15
C THR A 213 -16.03 9.57 -8.21
N ALA A 214 -15.68 9.25 -6.96
CA ALA A 214 -16.63 9.10 -5.88
C ALA A 214 -16.98 10.49 -5.31
N GLY A 215 -17.77 11.27 -6.03
CA GLY A 215 -18.49 12.40 -5.47
C GLY A 215 -17.69 13.68 -5.11
N ARG A 216 -18.27 14.46 -4.19
CA ARG A 216 -18.11 15.92 -3.99
C ARG A 216 -16.77 16.40 -3.38
N SER A 217 -15.86 15.51 -2.98
CA SER A 217 -14.63 15.86 -2.25
C SER A 217 -13.37 15.94 -3.13
N THR A 218 -13.56 16.02 -4.45
CA THR A 218 -12.48 16.25 -5.42
C THR A 218 -12.09 17.73 -5.45
N GLY A 219 -10.82 18.05 -5.17
CA GLY A 219 -10.40 19.44 -5.15
C GLY A 219 -9.00 19.69 -4.63
N ILE A 220 -8.68 20.97 -4.45
CA ILE A 220 -7.44 21.44 -3.86
C ILE A 220 -7.57 21.53 -2.35
N TRP A 221 -6.58 20.96 -1.69
CA TRP A 221 -6.41 21.00 -0.26
C TRP A 221 -5.11 21.71 0.07
N ARG A 222 -5.10 22.41 1.18
CA ARG A 222 -4.00 23.24 1.64
C ARG A 222 -3.48 22.72 2.97
N ILE A 223 -2.18 22.50 3.01
CA ILE A 223 -1.42 22.16 4.20
C ILE A 223 -0.62 23.42 4.57
N PRO A 224 -0.92 24.06 5.72
CA PRO A 224 -0.27 25.31 6.08
C PRO A 224 1.24 25.17 6.23
N ALA A 225 1.99 26.17 5.76
CA ALA A 225 3.45 26.25 5.85
C ALA A 225 3.97 26.04 7.29
N THR A 226 4.88 25.09 7.50
CA THR A 226 5.46 24.84 8.83
C THR A 226 6.64 25.77 9.08
N ALA A 227 6.75 26.29 10.31
CA ALA A 227 8.01 26.86 10.75
C ALA A 227 9.11 25.79 10.62
N ALA A 228 10.32 26.22 10.24
CA ALA A 228 11.47 25.34 10.26
C ALA A 228 11.70 24.83 11.70
N PRO A 229 12.18 23.59 11.88
CA PRO A 229 12.63 23.13 13.20
C PRO A 229 13.66 24.13 13.75
N SER A 230 13.49 24.56 15.00
CA SER A 230 14.35 25.57 15.63
C SER A 230 15.81 25.15 15.70
N ASP A 231 16.07 23.84 15.70
CA ASP A 231 17.37 23.25 16.01
C ASP A 231 18.04 22.61 14.77
N SER A 232 17.60 23.01 13.57
CA SER A 232 18.14 22.50 12.30
C SER A 232 19.44 23.20 11.90
N LEU A 233 20.49 22.43 11.59
CA LEU A 233 21.71 22.94 10.98
C LEU A 233 21.57 22.90 9.47
N ILE A 234 21.40 24.07 8.85
CA ILE A 234 21.23 24.20 7.41
C ILE A 234 22.51 24.76 6.80
N ARG A 235 23.15 23.97 5.95
CA ARG A 235 24.36 24.34 5.20
C ARG A 235 24.02 24.64 3.75
N ALA A 236 24.59 25.71 3.20
CA ALA A 236 24.59 25.92 1.76
C ALA A 236 25.44 24.84 1.07
N CYS A 237 24.98 24.37 -0.08
CA CYS A 237 25.84 23.65 -1.01
C CYS A 237 26.42 24.63 -2.03
N ASP A 238 27.61 24.31 -2.53
CA ASP A 238 28.21 25.01 -3.66
C ASP A 238 27.36 24.76 -4.91
N ILE A 239 26.83 25.84 -5.48
CA ILE A 239 25.92 25.79 -6.63
C ILE A 239 26.70 25.46 -7.91
N GLU A 240 27.96 25.88 -8.01
CA GLU A 240 28.78 25.67 -9.22
C GLU A 240 29.15 24.20 -9.42
N SER A 241 29.30 23.45 -8.32
CA SER A 241 29.53 22.00 -8.34
C SER A 241 28.25 21.16 -8.21
N ALA A 242 27.10 21.77 -7.94
CA ALA A 242 25.84 21.04 -7.83
C ALA A 242 25.39 20.54 -9.21
N ALA A 243 24.96 19.28 -9.26
CA ALA A 243 24.41 18.66 -10.44
C ALA A 243 23.09 17.97 -10.11
N LEU A 244 22.05 18.28 -10.87
CA LEU A 244 20.75 17.61 -10.83
C LEU A 244 20.48 17.02 -12.22
N GLN A 245 20.37 15.69 -12.30
CA GLN A 245 20.16 14.96 -13.55
C GLN A 245 18.85 14.18 -13.48
N MET A 246 18.10 14.18 -14.59
CA MET A 246 16.90 13.36 -14.79
C MET A 246 17.08 12.47 -16.01
N PRO A 247 17.90 11.39 -15.90
CA PRO A 247 18.50 10.76 -17.08
C PRO A 247 17.54 9.89 -17.91
N HIS A 248 16.41 9.44 -17.36
CA HIS A 248 15.48 8.57 -18.08
C HIS A 248 14.05 9.11 -18.04
N ALA A 249 13.43 9.10 -19.21
CA ALA A 249 12.00 9.30 -19.37
C ALA A 249 11.26 8.07 -18.86
N SER A 250 10.51 8.22 -17.77
CA SER A 250 9.67 7.15 -17.23
C SER A 250 8.20 7.41 -17.54
N PRO A 251 7.49 6.45 -18.18
CA PRO A 251 6.04 6.54 -18.33
C PRO A 251 5.29 6.41 -17.00
N LEU A 252 5.95 5.90 -15.96
CA LEU A 252 5.37 5.68 -14.64
C LEU A 252 5.54 6.91 -13.74
N ASP A 253 6.56 7.72 -14.05
CA ASP A 253 7.03 8.83 -13.23
C ASP A 253 7.35 10.03 -14.14
N PRO A 254 6.41 10.99 -14.25
CA PRO A 254 6.41 12.10 -15.20
C PRO A 254 7.48 13.18 -14.95
N ILE A 255 8.58 12.85 -14.27
CA ILE A 255 9.55 13.84 -13.79
C ILE A 255 10.30 14.56 -14.91
N VAL A 256 10.49 13.89 -16.06
CA VAL A 256 11.17 14.46 -17.21
C VAL A 256 10.42 15.63 -17.85
N GLU A 257 9.15 15.81 -17.48
CA GLU A 257 8.37 16.98 -17.88
C GLU A 257 8.76 18.23 -17.13
N ILE A 258 9.49 18.13 -16.02
CA ILE A 258 9.93 19.27 -15.22
C ILE A 258 11.46 19.30 -15.22
N PRO A 259 12.11 19.52 -16.38
CA PRO A 259 13.57 19.47 -16.47
C PRO A 259 14.20 20.62 -15.68
N ALA A 260 15.36 20.36 -15.08
CA ALA A 260 16.17 21.41 -14.50
C ALA A 260 16.91 22.17 -15.59
N LEU A 261 16.56 23.44 -15.81
CA LEU A 261 17.25 24.34 -16.73
C LEU A 261 18.42 25.06 -16.04
N GLU A 262 18.27 25.39 -14.76
CA GLU A 262 19.27 26.12 -13.97
C GLU A 262 19.11 25.78 -12.49
N ILE A 263 20.20 25.51 -11.77
CA ILE A 263 20.16 25.32 -10.31
C ILE A 263 20.26 26.70 -9.65
N LEU A 264 19.22 27.05 -8.88
CA LEU A 264 19.10 28.36 -8.22
C LEU A 264 19.60 28.32 -6.78
N ALA A 265 19.53 27.16 -6.12
CA ALA A 265 20.06 26.95 -4.79
C ALA A 265 20.20 25.44 -4.52
N ALA A 266 21.16 25.08 -3.67
CA ALA A 266 21.21 23.75 -3.07
C ALA A 266 21.54 23.89 -1.58
N THR A 267 20.85 23.15 -0.73
CA THR A 267 21.09 23.14 0.71
C THR A 267 21.06 21.73 1.26
N PHE A 268 21.83 21.51 2.31
CA PHE A 268 21.81 20.30 3.08
C PHE A 268 21.50 20.63 4.54
N GLU A 269 20.51 19.94 5.09
CA GLU A 269 19.98 20.18 6.41
C GLU A 269 20.08 18.90 7.24
N GLU A 270 20.61 19.03 8.46
CA GLU A 270 20.66 17.97 9.46
C GLU A 270 20.06 18.50 10.76
N GLY A 271 19.29 17.68 11.44
CA GLY A 271 18.71 18.09 12.71
C GLY A 271 17.88 17.01 13.36
N THR A 272 17.25 17.39 14.46
CA THR A 272 16.20 16.62 15.12
C THR A 272 14.87 17.30 14.87
N ALA A 273 13.84 16.49 14.68
CA ALA A 273 12.47 16.94 14.63
C ALA A 273 11.65 16.05 15.56
N GLU A 274 10.69 16.65 16.26
CA GLU A 274 9.65 15.86 16.89
C GLU A 274 8.88 15.12 15.79
N HIS A 275 8.86 13.80 15.88
CA HIS A 275 8.02 13.02 14.98
C HIS A 275 6.56 13.32 15.29
N VAL A 276 5.95 14.19 14.48
CA VAL A 276 4.52 14.49 14.62
C VAL A 276 3.73 13.26 14.20
N PRO A 277 3.03 12.58 15.14
CA PRO A 277 2.27 11.41 14.76
C PRO A 277 1.18 11.77 13.74
N PRO A 278 0.76 10.83 12.89
CA PRO A 278 -0.37 10.94 11.97
C PRO A 278 -1.61 11.71 12.47
N GLY A 279 -1.93 11.61 13.77
CA GLY A 279 -3.08 12.27 14.39
C GLY A 279 -2.89 13.75 14.73
N ASN A 280 -1.64 14.19 14.91
CA ASN A 280 -1.26 15.57 15.25
C ASN A 280 -0.72 16.34 14.04
N ALA A 281 -0.54 15.66 12.90
CA ALA A 281 -0.18 16.32 11.64
C ALA A 281 -1.24 17.38 11.29
N ARG A 282 -0.77 18.50 10.74
CA ARG A 282 -1.67 19.58 10.29
C ARG A 282 -2.68 19.01 9.32
N LYS A 283 -3.95 19.05 9.72
CA LYS A 283 -5.04 18.55 8.90
C LYS A 283 -5.10 19.40 7.63
N PRO A 284 -4.99 18.79 6.43
CA PRO A 284 -5.22 19.52 5.19
C PRO A 284 -6.61 20.17 5.25
N ARG A 285 -6.71 21.41 4.79
CA ARG A 285 -7.98 22.15 4.70
C ARG A 285 -8.43 22.20 3.25
N PHE A 286 -9.68 21.87 2.98
CA PHE A 286 -10.26 22.06 1.66
C PHE A 286 -10.24 23.55 1.30
N VAL A 287 -9.87 23.88 0.07
CA VAL A 287 -9.77 25.28 -0.40
C VAL A 287 -10.66 25.52 -1.61
N SER A 288 -10.60 24.67 -2.62
CA SER A 288 -11.39 24.81 -3.84
C SER A 288 -11.83 23.45 -4.37
N GLY A 289 -13.08 23.38 -4.81
CA GLY A 289 -13.60 22.24 -5.55
C GLY A 289 -13.08 22.27 -6.98
N ILE A 290 -12.93 21.09 -7.58
CA ILE A 290 -12.62 20.97 -9.00
C ILE A 290 -13.75 20.18 -9.62
N ASP A 291 -14.33 20.70 -10.70
CA ASP A 291 -15.28 19.93 -11.47
C ASP A 291 -14.55 18.73 -12.09
N ALA A 292 -15.01 17.53 -11.74
CA ALA A 292 -14.47 16.29 -12.28
C ALA A 292 -14.68 16.18 -13.79
N SER A 293 -15.61 16.96 -14.38
CA SER A 293 -15.81 17.06 -15.82
C SER A 293 -14.71 17.89 -16.51
N GLU A 294 -14.24 18.96 -15.86
CA GLU A 294 -13.17 19.85 -16.34
C GLU A 294 -11.77 19.26 -16.09
N PHE A 295 -11.63 18.50 -15.00
CA PHE A 295 -10.40 17.82 -14.66
C PHE A 295 -10.70 16.49 -14.01
N GLN A 296 -10.73 15.48 -14.87
CA GLN A 296 -10.97 14.12 -14.45
C GLN A 296 -9.89 13.70 -13.48
N SER A 297 -10.26 13.16 -12.32
CA SER A 297 -9.28 12.91 -11.27
C SER A 297 -8.24 11.84 -11.60
N TRP A 298 -8.46 11.07 -12.66
CA TRP A 298 -7.42 10.22 -13.28
C TRP A 298 -6.25 11.00 -13.86
N ASN A 299 -6.43 12.30 -14.12
CA ASN A 299 -5.44 13.20 -14.69
C ASN A 299 -4.27 13.48 -13.75
N LEU A 300 -4.28 13.00 -12.51
CA LEU A 300 -3.07 12.94 -11.71
C LEU A 300 -2.84 11.48 -11.35
N MET A 301 -1.80 10.89 -11.95
CA MET A 301 -1.52 9.45 -11.83
C MET A 301 -1.14 9.03 -10.40
N ARG A 302 -2.15 8.82 -9.55
CA ARG A 302 -2.00 8.15 -8.26
C ARG A 302 -1.55 6.70 -8.38
N TYR A 303 -1.87 6.11 -9.53
CA TYR A 303 -1.57 4.75 -9.92
C TYR A 303 -0.51 4.79 -11.01
N ASP A 304 0.06 3.63 -11.32
CA ASP A 304 0.86 3.52 -12.54
C ASP A 304 -0.06 3.50 -13.76
N ARG A 305 0.44 3.99 -14.91
CA ARG A 305 -0.35 4.04 -16.14
C ARG A 305 -0.86 2.64 -16.49
N PRO A 306 -2.10 2.51 -16.99
CA PRO A 306 -2.59 1.25 -17.50
C PRO A 306 -1.62 0.67 -18.54
N HIS A 307 -1.42 -0.64 -18.46
CA HIS A 307 -0.57 -1.34 -19.40
C HIS A 307 -1.37 -1.79 -20.63
N THR A 308 -0.70 -1.82 -21.77
CA THR A 308 -1.20 -2.40 -23.02
C THR A 308 -0.12 -3.32 -23.57
N SER A 309 -0.45 -4.59 -23.77
CA SER A 309 0.51 -5.60 -24.29
C SER A 309 1.83 -5.62 -23.51
N ARG A 310 1.75 -5.63 -22.17
CA ARG A 310 2.91 -5.63 -21.24
C ARG A 310 3.81 -4.38 -21.29
N ARG A 311 3.40 -3.32 -21.99
CA ARG A 311 4.11 -2.04 -21.99
C ARG A 311 3.26 -0.96 -21.32
N PRO A 312 3.83 -0.10 -20.45
CA PRO A 312 3.13 1.09 -20.01
C PRO A 312 2.75 1.92 -21.24
N TRP A 313 1.50 2.41 -21.28
CA TRP A 313 1.03 3.19 -22.41
C TRP A 313 1.73 4.56 -22.45
N GLN A 314 2.33 4.89 -23.58
CA GLN A 314 2.96 6.17 -23.88
C GLN A 314 2.34 6.73 -25.16
N PRO A 315 1.85 7.98 -25.15
CA PRO A 315 1.50 8.66 -26.39
C PRO A 315 2.74 8.85 -27.27
N GLU A 316 2.57 8.90 -28.60
CA GLU A 316 3.67 9.14 -29.54
C GLU A 316 4.35 10.50 -29.31
N ASP A 317 3.58 11.56 -29.07
CA ASP A 317 4.08 12.93 -28.87
C ASP A 317 4.47 13.25 -27.42
N TRP A 318 4.81 12.22 -26.65
CA TRP A 318 5.22 12.35 -25.26
C TRP A 318 6.74 12.59 -25.16
N PRO A 319 7.24 13.59 -24.40
CA PRO A 319 6.56 14.53 -23.49
C PRO A 319 6.32 15.96 -24.05
N ASP A 320 6.40 16.14 -25.37
CA ASP A 320 6.47 17.47 -25.99
C ASP A 320 5.10 18.18 -25.93
N GLU A 321 4.04 17.50 -26.36
CA GLU A 321 2.68 18.05 -26.38
C GLU A 321 1.74 17.36 -25.38
N ALA A 322 1.94 16.07 -25.17
CA ALA A 322 1.20 15.30 -24.18
C ALA A 322 1.85 15.40 -22.80
N THR A 323 1.05 15.46 -21.73
CA THR A 323 1.57 15.40 -20.37
C THR A 323 1.55 13.97 -19.82
N ALA A 324 2.63 13.62 -19.14
CA ALA A 324 2.89 12.42 -18.40
C ALA A 324 2.02 12.41 -17.14
N PHE A 325 1.70 13.58 -16.58
CA PHE A 325 0.88 13.69 -15.38
C PHE A 325 -0.58 13.31 -15.62
N ARG A 326 -1.11 13.56 -16.83
CA ARG A 326 -2.52 13.36 -17.19
C ARG A 326 -2.70 12.23 -18.22
N LEU A 327 -3.89 11.64 -18.22
CA LEU A 327 -4.32 10.76 -19.30
C LEU A 327 -4.90 11.61 -20.44
N SER A 328 -4.58 11.28 -21.68
CA SER A 328 -5.23 11.77 -22.90
C SER A 328 -6.71 11.35 -22.95
N GLY A 329 -7.51 12.05 -23.76
CA GLY A 329 -8.91 11.70 -23.97
C GLY A 329 -9.10 10.26 -24.45
N ALA A 330 -8.24 9.80 -25.36
CA ALA A 330 -8.27 8.43 -25.87
C ALA A 330 -7.94 7.38 -24.79
N GLU A 331 -6.97 7.64 -23.91
CA GLU A 331 -6.69 6.77 -22.74
C GLU A 331 -7.88 6.70 -21.80
N LEU A 332 -8.50 7.84 -21.52
CA LEU A 332 -9.63 7.92 -20.61
C LEU A 332 -10.82 7.12 -21.16
N GLU A 333 -11.14 7.26 -22.44
CA GLU A 333 -12.21 6.48 -23.08
C GLU A 333 -11.88 4.99 -23.12
N ARG A 334 -10.63 4.62 -23.42
CA ARG A 334 -10.19 3.22 -23.33
C ARG A 334 -10.30 2.67 -21.93
N TYR A 335 -9.95 3.46 -20.92
CA TYR A 335 -10.06 3.07 -19.52
C TYR A 335 -11.53 2.89 -19.11
N ARG A 336 -12.41 3.85 -19.46
CA ARG A 336 -13.86 3.81 -19.19
C ARG A 336 -14.58 2.66 -19.87
N SER A 337 -14.16 2.30 -21.08
CA SER A 337 -14.79 1.21 -21.85
C SER A 337 -14.44 -0.19 -21.34
N ARG A 338 -13.43 -0.33 -20.46
CA ARG A 338 -13.07 -1.62 -19.89
C ARG A 338 -14.16 -2.11 -18.96
N ARG A 339 -14.68 -3.31 -19.23
CA ARG A 339 -15.72 -3.95 -18.40
C ARG A 339 -15.19 -4.75 -17.22
N GLU A 340 -13.90 -5.09 -17.26
CA GLU A 340 -13.24 -5.92 -16.26
C GLU A 340 -11.75 -5.57 -16.18
N VAL A 341 -11.14 -5.96 -15.07
CA VAL A 341 -9.69 -5.95 -14.88
C VAL A 341 -9.25 -7.41 -14.95
N ARG A 342 -8.35 -7.74 -15.88
CA ARG A 342 -7.89 -9.11 -16.09
C ARG A 342 -6.56 -9.37 -15.41
N LEU A 343 -6.48 -10.55 -14.78
CA LEU A 343 -5.26 -11.16 -14.27
C LEU A 343 -5.10 -12.50 -15.02
N GLY A 344 -3.95 -12.76 -15.62
CA GLY A 344 -3.78 -13.98 -16.41
C GLY A 344 -2.48 -14.02 -17.21
N PRO A 345 -1.81 -15.19 -17.34
CA PRO A 345 -2.10 -16.44 -16.65
C PRO A 345 -1.86 -16.35 -15.14
N VAL A 346 -2.58 -17.16 -14.36
CA VAL A 346 -2.51 -17.19 -12.90
C VAL A 346 -2.44 -18.62 -12.41
N ASP A 347 -1.46 -18.92 -11.56
CA ASP A 347 -1.53 -20.09 -10.68
C ASP A 347 -2.23 -19.70 -9.38
N MET A 348 -3.17 -20.52 -8.94
CA MET A 348 -3.99 -20.22 -7.76
C MET A 348 -4.13 -21.45 -6.85
N LEU A 349 -3.77 -21.27 -5.59
CA LEU A 349 -4.20 -22.13 -4.49
C LEU A 349 -5.45 -21.52 -3.85
N ASP A 350 -6.57 -22.24 -3.90
CA ASP A 350 -7.82 -21.87 -3.22
C ASP A 350 -8.16 -22.88 -2.13
N ALA A 351 -8.06 -22.47 -0.87
CA ALA A 351 -8.33 -23.31 0.28
C ALA A 351 -9.48 -22.75 1.11
N ARG A 352 -10.50 -23.58 1.37
CA ARG A 352 -11.56 -23.28 2.34
C ARG A 352 -11.22 -23.89 3.69
N LEU A 353 -11.28 -23.08 4.73
CA LEU A 353 -10.95 -23.46 6.08
C LEU A 353 -12.23 -23.47 6.92
N THR A 354 -12.49 -24.59 7.60
CA THR A 354 -13.54 -24.66 8.60
C THR A 354 -13.01 -24.08 9.91
N THR A 355 -13.79 -23.23 10.54
CA THR A 355 -13.43 -22.61 11.80
C THR A 355 -14.28 -23.20 12.91
N THR A 356 -13.73 -23.29 14.12
CA THR A 356 -14.56 -23.53 15.30
C THR A 356 -15.41 -22.28 15.55
N GLY A 357 -16.61 -22.43 16.10
CA GLY A 357 -17.66 -21.39 16.17
C GLY A 357 -17.33 -20.11 16.96
N GLU A 358 -16.07 -19.88 17.32
CA GLU A 358 -15.56 -18.69 17.98
C GLU A 358 -15.16 -17.56 17.01
N ILE A 359 -15.04 -17.83 15.71
CA ILE A 359 -14.96 -16.75 14.70
C ILE A 359 -16.36 -16.13 14.55
N LYS A 360 -16.68 -15.23 15.48
CA LYS A 360 -17.94 -14.49 15.59
C LYS A 360 -17.92 -13.22 14.74
N ASN A 361 -18.97 -12.42 14.86
CA ASN A 361 -19.11 -11.09 14.24
C ASN A 361 -17.96 -10.11 14.58
N ASP A 362 -17.09 -10.42 15.55
CA ASP A 362 -16.08 -9.50 16.08
C ASP A 362 -14.97 -9.14 15.07
N ILE A 363 -14.75 -9.96 14.04
CA ILE A 363 -13.75 -9.68 12.98
C ILE A 363 -14.35 -9.00 11.75
N LEU A 364 -15.68 -8.89 11.67
CA LEU A 364 -16.38 -8.30 10.54
C LEU A 364 -16.81 -6.88 10.89
N PRO A 365 -16.54 -5.88 10.04
CA PRO A 365 -17.03 -4.53 10.30
C PRO A 365 -18.55 -4.48 10.12
N PRO A 366 -19.30 -3.68 10.90
CA PRO A 366 -20.68 -3.36 10.56
C PRO A 366 -20.78 -2.78 9.13
N PRO A 367 -21.83 -3.09 8.35
CA PRO A 367 -22.98 -3.96 8.66
C PRO A 367 -22.75 -5.46 8.41
N CYS A 368 -21.54 -5.91 8.07
CA CYS A 368 -21.24 -7.31 7.80
C CYS A 368 -21.53 -8.20 9.01
N ARG A 369 -22.18 -9.34 8.77
CA ARG A 369 -22.47 -10.38 9.76
C ARG A 369 -21.89 -11.71 9.34
N ALA A 370 -21.50 -12.54 10.30
CA ALA A 370 -21.07 -13.90 10.02
C ALA A 370 -22.24 -14.72 9.45
N GLY A 371 -21.97 -15.60 8.48
CA GLY A 371 -22.96 -16.57 8.02
C GLY A 371 -23.26 -17.65 9.07
N PHE A 372 -24.33 -18.42 8.85
CA PHE A 372 -24.73 -19.53 9.75
C PHE A 372 -23.61 -20.58 9.94
N ARG A 373 -22.75 -20.75 8.94
CA ARG A 373 -21.52 -21.54 9.02
C ARG A 373 -20.34 -20.61 8.80
N PRO A 374 -19.67 -20.14 9.86
CA PRO A 374 -18.44 -19.39 9.74
C PRO A 374 -17.43 -20.18 8.90
N ALA A 375 -16.85 -19.50 7.92
CA ALA A 375 -15.87 -20.09 7.02
C ALA A 375 -14.82 -19.04 6.70
N LEU A 376 -13.57 -19.49 6.66
CA LEU A 376 -12.50 -18.70 6.07
C LEU A 376 -12.15 -19.27 4.70
N ARG A 377 -11.61 -18.42 3.85
CA ARG A 377 -11.05 -18.81 2.57
C ARG A 377 -9.71 -18.15 2.40
N MET A 378 -8.75 -18.92 1.93
CA MET A 378 -7.40 -18.45 1.65
C MET A 378 -7.14 -18.62 0.16
N LEU A 379 -6.68 -17.55 -0.48
CA LEU A 379 -6.17 -17.62 -1.85
C LEU A 379 -4.69 -17.28 -1.82
N VAL A 380 -3.87 -18.03 -2.55
CA VAL A 380 -2.51 -17.61 -2.89
C VAL A 380 -2.41 -17.66 -4.40
N LEU A 381 -1.92 -16.58 -4.99
CA LEU A 381 -1.91 -16.33 -6.42
C LEU A 381 -0.47 -16.05 -6.84
N ARG A 382 -0.07 -16.61 -7.98
CA ARG A 382 1.05 -16.12 -8.79
C ARG A 382 0.48 -15.61 -10.10
N VAL A 383 0.58 -14.31 -10.32
CA VAL A 383 0.04 -13.60 -11.48
C VAL A 383 1.19 -13.27 -12.42
N GLU A 384 1.14 -13.81 -13.63
CA GLU A 384 2.18 -13.58 -14.63
C GLU A 384 1.93 -12.29 -15.42
N GLU A 385 0.67 -11.97 -15.70
CA GLU A 385 0.30 -10.72 -16.37
C GLU A 385 -0.99 -10.14 -15.77
N SER A 386 -1.10 -8.82 -15.83
CA SER A 386 -2.20 -8.07 -15.24
C SER A 386 -2.39 -6.75 -15.97
N ASP A 387 -3.62 -6.27 -16.00
CA ASP A 387 -3.94 -4.89 -16.40
C ASP A 387 -3.42 -3.83 -15.41
N LEU A 388 -3.04 -4.24 -14.18
CA LEU A 388 -2.65 -3.37 -13.07
C LEU A 388 -1.13 -3.25 -12.89
N SER A 389 -0.34 -4.17 -13.46
CA SER A 389 1.11 -4.20 -13.27
C SER A 389 1.86 -4.65 -14.54
N PRO A 390 3.04 -4.07 -14.84
CA PRO A 390 3.84 -4.49 -15.99
C PRO A 390 4.70 -5.72 -15.70
N VAL A 391 4.81 -6.14 -14.44
CA VAL A 391 5.68 -7.22 -14.00
C VAL A 391 4.86 -8.29 -13.29
N PRO A 392 5.29 -9.57 -13.35
CA PRO A 392 4.69 -10.62 -12.55
C PRO A 392 4.71 -10.28 -11.06
N PHE A 393 3.70 -10.75 -10.34
CA PHE A 393 3.61 -10.58 -8.89
C PHE A 393 2.85 -11.74 -8.26
N SER A 394 2.88 -11.83 -6.93
CA SER A 394 2.13 -12.79 -6.15
C SER A 394 1.26 -12.09 -5.13
N GLU A 395 0.15 -12.72 -4.77
CA GLU A 395 -0.77 -12.23 -3.75
C GLU A 395 -1.18 -13.35 -2.80
N ALA A 396 -1.41 -13.02 -1.54
CA ALA A 396 -2.02 -13.91 -0.56
C ALA A 396 -3.20 -13.20 0.10
N TRP A 397 -4.35 -13.85 0.07
CA TRP A 397 -5.61 -13.35 0.59
C TRP A 397 -6.13 -14.23 1.71
N LEU A 398 -6.71 -13.59 2.72
CA LEU A 398 -7.54 -14.24 3.73
C LEU A 398 -8.90 -13.56 3.76
N PHE A 399 -9.94 -14.36 3.60
CA PHE A 399 -11.32 -13.91 3.60
C PHE A 399 -12.13 -14.55 4.73
N ALA A 400 -13.11 -13.81 5.24
CA ALA A 400 -14.21 -14.35 6.03
C ALA A 400 -15.51 -14.34 5.23
N PHE A 401 -16.26 -15.42 5.32
CA PHE A 401 -17.60 -15.46 4.76
C PHE A 401 -18.53 -14.50 5.54
N ALA A 402 -19.16 -13.59 4.82
CA ALA A 402 -19.97 -12.52 5.39
C ALA A 402 -21.30 -12.36 4.66
N VAL A 403 -22.29 -11.84 5.39
CA VAL A 403 -23.61 -11.45 4.89
C VAL A 403 -23.81 -9.97 5.15
N VAL A 404 -24.18 -9.21 4.12
CA VAL A 404 -24.50 -7.77 4.16
C VAL A 404 -25.83 -7.58 3.47
N GLU A 405 -26.83 -7.02 4.14
CA GLU A 405 -28.14 -6.72 3.53
C GLU A 405 -28.78 -7.87 2.73
N ARG A 406 -28.56 -9.12 3.20
CA ARG A 406 -28.97 -10.40 2.58
C ARG A 406 -28.08 -10.90 1.43
N GLU A 407 -27.12 -10.12 0.98
CA GLU A 407 -26.09 -10.57 0.03
C GLU A 407 -24.99 -11.36 0.72
N ARG A 408 -24.45 -12.37 0.03
CA ARG A 408 -23.40 -13.25 0.53
C ARG A 408 -22.09 -12.95 -0.19
N GLY A 409 -21.01 -12.81 0.56
CA GLY A 409 -19.69 -12.55 -0.01
C GLY A 409 -18.55 -12.96 0.90
N TRP A 410 -17.35 -12.64 0.45
CA TRP A 410 -16.09 -12.91 1.11
C TRP A 410 -15.45 -11.58 1.52
N TYR A 411 -15.56 -11.21 2.79
CA TYR A 411 -14.92 -10.00 3.31
C TYR A 411 -13.41 -10.20 3.40
N ALA A 412 -12.65 -9.31 2.77
CA ALA A 412 -11.19 -9.33 2.76
C ALA A 412 -10.66 -8.93 4.15
N LEU A 413 -10.20 -9.92 4.93
CA LEU A 413 -9.55 -9.70 6.23
C LEU A 413 -8.10 -9.28 6.07
N SER A 414 -7.41 -9.87 5.09
CA SER A 414 -6.02 -9.58 4.79
C SER A 414 -5.77 -9.76 3.30
N HIS A 415 -4.93 -8.89 2.77
CA HIS A 415 -4.45 -8.95 1.40
C HIS A 415 -2.97 -8.57 1.40
N ILE A 416 -2.09 -9.52 1.11
CA ILE A 416 -0.64 -9.31 1.04
C ILE A 416 -0.20 -9.44 -0.41
N VAL A 417 0.51 -8.45 -0.92
CA VAL A 417 0.96 -8.35 -2.31
C VAL A 417 2.49 -8.33 -2.31
N SER A 418 3.11 -9.05 -3.25
CA SER A 418 4.55 -8.96 -3.48
C SER A 418 4.94 -7.62 -4.08
N GLU A 419 6.25 -7.38 -4.20
CA GLU A 419 6.72 -6.33 -5.11
C GLU A 419 6.19 -6.59 -6.53
N GLY A 420 5.92 -5.51 -7.26
CA GLY A 420 5.31 -5.56 -8.58
C GLY A 420 3.78 -5.44 -8.58
N GLY A 421 3.08 -6.05 -7.62
CA GLY A 421 1.61 -5.99 -7.60
C GLY A 421 1.07 -4.61 -7.19
N ASP A 422 -0.21 -4.38 -7.50
CA ASP A 422 -0.86 -3.11 -7.15
C ASP A 422 -1.45 -3.16 -5.73
N LEU A 423 -1.02 -2.21 -4.90
CA LEU A 423 -1.52 -2.06 -3.53
C LEU A 423 -2.59 -0.99 -3.43
N THR A 424 -2.61 -0.08 -4.41
CA THR A 424 -3.27 1.20 -4.28
C THR A 424 -4.69 1.10 -4.80
N PHE A 425 -4.91 0.51 -5.98
CA PHE A 425 -6.21 0.36 -6.61
C PHE A 425 -7.13 -0.46 -5.71
N GLY A 426 -6.70 -1.67 -5.33
CA GLY A 426 -7.50 -2.51 -4.44
C GLY A 426 -7.86 -1.82 -3.12
N ARG A 427 -6.96 -1.01 -2.57
CA ARG A 427 -7.18 -0.34 -1.28
C ARG A 427 -8.05 0.91 -1.39
N GLU A 428 -7.75 1.80 -2.32
CA GLU A 428 -8.43 3.10 -2.47
C GLU A 428 -9.76 2.99 -3.21
N VAL A 429 -9.89 2.04 -4.16
CA VAL A 429 -11.10 1.85 -4.97
C VAL A 429 -12.05 0.86 -4.33
N LEU A 430 -11.52 -0.25 -3.83
CA LEU A 430 -12.32 -1.41 -3.41
C LEU A 430 -12.29 -1.63 -1.89
N GLY A 431 -11.46 -0.89 -1.14
CA GLY A 431 -11.41 -1.00 0.31
C GLY A 431 -10.71 -2.27 0.82
N TYR A 432 -9.83 -2.86 0.01
CA TYR A 432 -9.06 -4.03 0.43
C TYR A 432 -7.96 -3.64 1.42
N PRO A 433 -7.67 -4.49 2.43
CA PRO A 433 -6.62 -4.23 3.40
C PRO A 433 -5.23 -4.57 2.82
N SER A 434 -4.95 -4.14 1.59
CA SER A 434 -3.73 -4.45 0.84
C SER A 434 -2.48 -3.99 1.60
N ARG A 435 -1.50 -4.90 1.70
CA ARG A 435 -0.21 -4.66 2.31
C ARG A 435 0.93 -5.31 1.52
N LEU A 436 2.14 -4.75 1.63
CA LEU A 436 3.34 -5.38 1.07
C LEU A 436 3.81 -6.56 1.91
N GLY A 437 4.30 -7.59 1.23
CA GLY A 437 4.98 -8.74 1.81
C GLY A 437 5.65 -9.59 0.74
N THR A 438 5.86 -10.86 1.06
CA THR A 438 6.50 -11.86 0.18
C THR A 438 5.62 -13.10 0.13
N PRO A 439 4.43 -13.01 -0.49
CA PRO A 439 3.67 -14.20 -0.83
C PRO A 439 4.42 -14.96 -1.93
N GLY A 440 4.38 -16.28 -1.86
CA GLY A 440 4.98 -17.13 -2.87
C GLY A 440 4.15 -18.39 -3.07
N LEU A 441 4.01 -18.78 -4.33
CA LEU A 441 3.35 -20.00 -4.76
C LEU A 441 4.23 -20.72 -5.77
N SER A 442 4.51 -21.98 -5.50
CA SER A 442 5.10 -22.91 -6.46
C SER A 442 4.14 -24.09 -6.62
N MET A 443 3.85 -24.43 -7.87
CA MET A 443 2.96 -25.53 -8.23
C MET A 443 3.63 -26.40 -9.29
N SER A 444 3.56 -27.70 -9.10
CA SER A 444 3.91 -28.72 -10.08
C SER A 444 2.66 -29.52 -10.46
N PHE A 445 2.79 -30.54 -11.31
CA PHE A 445 1.67 -31.42 -11.65
C PHE A 445 1.08 -32.15 -10.43
N ARG A 446 1.88 -32.42 -9.39
CA ARG A 446 1.46 -33.23 -8.23
C ARG A 446 1.57 -32.51 -6.90
N ASP A 447 2.36 -31.47 -6.79
CA ASP A 447 2.71 -30.86 -5.52
C ASP A 447 2.52 -29.35 -5.58
N PHE A 448 2.28 -28.73 -4.43
CA PHE A 448 2.34 -27.28 -4.29
C PHE A 448 3.02 -26.91 -2.98
N SER A 449 3.62 -25.73 -2.97
CA SER A 449 4.07 -25.03 -1.78
C SER A 449 3.64 -23.58 -1.85
N ALA A 450 3.00 -23.09 -0.79
CA ALA A 450 2.61 -21.71 -0.64
C ALA A 450 3.16 -21.16 0.68
N HIS A 451 3.68 -19.94 0.64
CA HIS A 451 4.13 -19.24 1.84
C HIS A 451 3.75 -17.76 1.75
N CYS A 452 3.72 -17.08 2.89
CA CYS A 452 3.58 -15.64 2.94
C CYS A 452 4.33 -15.11 4.15
N VAL A 453 5.33 -14.26 3.91
CA VAL A 453 6.07 -13.57 4.97
C VAL A 453 5.81 -12.06 4.88
N ARG A 454 5.61 -11.41 6.02
CA ARG A 454 5.52 -9.95 6.11
C ARG A 454 6.26 -9.45 7.33
N ARG A 455 7.17 -8.49 7.14
CA ARG A 455 7.98 -7.89 8.22
C ARG A 455 8.72 -8.95 9.05
N GLY A 456 9.33 -9.91 8.36
CA GLY A 456 10.02 -11.06 8.98
C GLY A 456 9.11 -12.06 9.70
N ARG A 457 7.79 -11.90 9.64
CA ARG A 457 6.82 -12.83 10.26
C ARG A 457 6.17 -13.71 9.21
N GLU A 458 6.25 -15.02 9.44
CA GLU A 458 5.51 -16.00 8.64
C GLU A 458 4.01 -15.90 8.97
N LEU A 459 3.21 -15.58 7.95
CA LEU A 459 1.75 -15.50 8.03
C LEU A 459 1.08 -16.77 7.50
N LEU A 460 1.75 -17.44 6.56
CA LEU A 460 1.28 -18.67 5.91
C LEU A 460 2.46 -19.55 5.56
N ASN A 461 2.30 -20.85 5.81
CA ASN A 461 3.13 -21.91 5.26
C ASN A 461 2.23 -23.13 4.99
N ALA A 462 2.12 -23.52 3.73
CA ALA A 462 1.30 -24.63 3.30
C ALA A 462 2.02 -25.44 2.23
N GLN A 463 2.02 -26.75 2.38
CA GLN A 463 2.53 -27.69 1.39
C GLN A 463 1.52 -28.83 1.24
N GLY A 464 1.42 -29.40 0.04
CA GLY A 464 0.50 -30.51 -0.18
C GLY A 464 0.58 -31.07 -1.58
N ARG A 465 -0.29 -32.05 -1.83
CA ARG A 465 -0.41 -32.73 -3.12
C ARG A 465 -1.71 -32.38 -3.83
N LEU A 466 -1.61 -32.16 -5.14
CA LEU A 466 -2.74 -32.01 -6.05
C LEU A 466 -3.25 -33.41 -6.45
N ARG A 467 -4.58 -33.56 -6.49
CA ARG A 467 -5.30 -34.78 -6.90
C ARG A 467 -6.17 -34.53 -8.13
N GLY A 468 -6.26 -35.58 -8.95
CA GLY A 468 -7.17 -35.67 -10.09
C GLY A 468 -6.54 -35.19 -11.40
N ILE A 469 -7.26 -35.48 -12.49
CA ILE A 469 -7.05 -34.84 -13.79
C ILE A 469 -7.73 -33.48 -13.70
N PRO A 470 -7.12 -32.39 -14.20
CA PRO A 470 -7.76 -31.08 -14.16
C PRO A 470 -9.16 -31.17 -14.76
N THR A 471 -10.18 -30.89 -13.96
CA THR A 471 -11.55 -30.78 -14.50
C THR A 471 -11.57 -29.56 -15.41
N GLY A 472 -12.34 -29.62 -16.50
CA GLY A 472 -12.41 -28.58 -17.53
C GLY A 472 -12.63 -27.17 -16.98
N THR A 473 -12.51 -26.16 -17.85
CA THR A 473 -12.67 -24.75 -17.45
C THR A 473 -14.03 -24.52 -16.80
N SER A 474 -14.05 -24.23 -15.51
CA SER A 474 -15.26 -23.78 -14.81
C SER A 474 -15.18 -22.27 -14.60
N LEU A 475 -16.29 -21.57 -14.82
CA LEU A 475 -16.43 -20.17 -14.44
C LEU A 475 -16.95 -20.13 -13.00
N SER A 476 -16.10 -19.73 -12.07
CA SER A 476 -16.48 -19.55 -10.66
C SER A 476 -16.61 -18.08 -10.34
N GLN A 477 -17.74 -17.66 -9.77
CA GLN A 477 -17.93 -16.29 -9.28
C GLN A 477 -17.77 -16.22 -7.77
N ILE A 478 -17.05 -15.21 -7.28
CA ILE A 478 -16.92 -14.93 -5.85
C ILE A 478 -17.17 -13.43 -5.62
N PRO A 479 -18.21 -13.05 -4.87
CA PRO A 479 -18.35 -11.67 -4.43
C PRO A 479 -17.32 -11.40 -3.33
N VAL A 480 -16.43 -10.44 -3.55
CA VAL A 480 -15.43 -10.01 -2.56
C VAL A 480 -15.87 -8.67 -1.98
N LEU A 481 -15.90 -8.59 -0.65
CA LEU A 481 -16.31 -7.39 0.08
C LEU A 481 -15.06 -6.69 0.63
N GLY A 482 -14.94 -5.39 0.39
CA GLY A 482 -13.94 -4.52 1.02
C GLY A 482 -14.59 -3.40 1.83
N LEU A 483 -13.83 -2.79 2.73
CA LEU A 483 -14.26 -1.63 3.52
C LEU A 483 -13.52 -0.42 3.02
N ARG A 484 -14.19 0.38 2.20
CA ARG A 484 -13.60 1.59 1.63
C ARG A 484 -13.85 2.77 2.55
N ARG A 485 -12.82 3.58 2.76
CA ARG A 485 -12.97 4.84 3.47
C ARG A 485 -13.69 5.83 2.57
N SER A 486 -14.78 6.42 3.07
CA SER A 486 -15.42 7.54 2.38
C SER A 486 -14.47 8.73 2.38
N ALA A 487 -14.32 9.39 1.23
CA ALA A 487 -13.54 10.61 1.15
C ALA A 487 -14.19 11.65 2.06
N ALA A 488 -13.54 11.93 3.19
CA ALA A 488 -14.13 12.75 4.24
C ALA A 488 -14.43 14.16 3.69
N ASP A 489 -15.68 14.60 3.84
CA ASP A 489 -15.97 16.03 3.89
C ASP A 489 -15.19 16.62 5.06
N ALA A 490 -14.62 17.82 4.88
CA ALA A 490 -13.73 18.46 5.84
C ALA A 490 -14.31 18.59 7.27
N SER A 491 -15.62 18.40 7.43
CA SER A 491 -16.39 18.50 8.68
C SER A 491 -16.95 17.17 9.21
N ALA A 492 -16.85 16.05 8.50
CA ALA A 492 -17.53 14.80 8.88
C ALA A 492 -16.65 13.78 9.61
N SER A 493 -17.25 13.03 10.54
CA SER A 493 -16.67 11.82 11.13
C SER A 493 -16.22 10.86 10.04
N THR A 494 -15.03 10.26 10.16
CA THR A 494 -14.56 9.25 9.21
C THR A 494 -15.59 8.13 9.07
N SER A 495 -16.26 8.06 7.92
CA SER A 495 -17.16 6.96 7.55
C SER A 495 -16.48 6.02 6.56
N GLY A 496 -17.01 4.81 6.45
CA GLY A 496 -16.62 3.85 5.43
C GLY A 496 -17.85 3.17 4.86
N GLU A 497 -17.70 2.65 3.65
CA GLU A 497 -18.74 1.92 2.93
C GLU A 497 -18.23 0.52 2.60
N ILE A 498 -19.15 -0.44 2.60
CA ILE A 498 -18.85 -1.79 2.11
C ILE A 498 -18.98 -1.77 0.60
N VAL A 499 -17.91 -2.15 -0.09
CA VAL A 499 -17.88 -2.30 -1.54
C VAL A 499 -17.91 -3.79 -1.85
N ALA A 500 -18.90 -4.23 -2.63
CA ALA A 500 -18.94 -5.58 -3.18
C ALA A 500 -18.41 -5.58 -4.61
N GLN A 501 -17.43 -6.43 -4.90
CA GLN A 501 -16.90 -6.63 -6.25
C GLN A 501 -17.07 -8.10 -6.66
N PRO A 502 -17.70 -8.38 -7.81
CA PRO A 502 -17.72 -9.73 -8.36
C PRO A 502 -16.35 -10.07 -8.95
N TRP A 503 -15.78 -11.18 -8.51
CA TRP A 503 -14.59 -11.78 -9.13
C TRP A 503 -14.99 -13.03 -9.89
N TYR A 504 -14.35 -13.24 -11.03
CA TYR A 504 -14.57 -14.38 -11.89
C TYR A 504 -13.25 -15.14 -12.08
N PHE A 505 -13.29 -16.44 -11.89
CA PHE A 505 -12.16 -17.33 -12.18
C PHE A 505 -12.53 -18.24 -13.32
N GLN A 506 -11.65 -18.32 -14.31
CA GLN A 506 -11.75 -19.26 -15.40
C GLN A 506 -10.44 -20.04 -15.47
N GLY A 507 -10.49 -21.34 -15.18
CA GLY A 507 -9.27 -22.15 -15.16
C GLY A 507 -9.52 -23.62 -14.91
N ARG A 508 -8.42 -24.38 -14.93
CA ARG A 508 -8.39 -25.79 -14.56
C ARG A 508 -8.37 -25.92 -13.04
N HIS A 509 -9.23 -26.76 -12.50
CA HIS A 509 -9.30 -26.98 -11.05
C HIS A 509 -8.68 -28.33 -10.68
N PHE A 510 -7.84 -28.32 -9.65
CA PHE A 510 -7.29 -29.51 -9.01
C PHE A 510 -7.82 -29.60 -7.59
N SER A 511 -8.19 -30.81 -7.15
CA SER A 511 -8.56 -31.01 -5.74
C SER A 511 -7.30 -31.13 -4.90
N VAL A 512 -7.27 -30.53 -3.71
CA VAL A 512 -6.15 -30.70 -2.78
C VAL A 512 -6.38 -31.91 -1.90
N ASP A 513 -5.37 -32.76 -1.80
CA ASP A 513 -5.40 -33.96 -1.01
C ASP A 513 -5.16 -33.69 0.48
N ARG A 514 -6.13 -33.05 1.13
CA ARG A 514 -6.16 -32.77 2.58
C ARG A 514 -4.87 -32.09 3.06
N LEU A 515 -4.90 -30.75 3.21
CA LEU A 515 -3.78 -29.97 3.77
C LEU A 515 -3.22 -30.65 5.03
N SER A 516 -2.00 -31.18 4.95
CA SER A 516 -1.29 -31.71 6.10
C SER A 516 -0.97 -30.53 7.00
N ARG A 517 -1.79 -30.33 8.06
CA ARG A 517 -1.66 -29.36 9.15
C ARG A 517 -0.99 -28.04 8.74
N LEU A 518 -1.75 -26.95 8.62
CA LEU A 518 -1.15 -25.61 8.70
C LEU A 518 -0.41 -25.54 10.04
N PRO A 519 0.92 -25.47 10.10
CA PRO A 519 1.59 -25.10 11.32
C PRO A 519 1.24 -23.62 11.52
N ILE A 520 0.22 -23.34 12.32
CA ILE A 520 0.12 -22.03 12.94
C ILE A 520 1.27 -22.04 13.94
N SER A 521 2.44 -21.57 13.51
CA SER A 521 3.55 -21.33 14.42
C SER A 521 3.01 -20.43 15.53
N GLU A 522 3.02 -20.90 16.78
CA GLU A 522 2.87 -19.98 17.90
C GLU A 522 3.90 -18.87 17.68
N PRO A 523 3.54 -17.59 17.85
CA PRO A 523 4.49 -16.51 17.67
C PRO A 523 5.66 -16.79 18.60
N THR A 524 6.79 -17.18 18.02
CA THR A 524 8.04 -17.31 18.75
C THR A 524 8.24 -15.96 19.42
N ARG A 525 8.30 -15.92 20.75
CA ARG A 525 8.79 -14.76 21.47
C ARG A 525 10.22 -14.55 20.97
N GLN A 526 10.38 -13.75 19.93
CA GLN A 526 11.67 -13.17 19.61
C GLN A 526 11.94 -12.22 20.77
N GLU A 527 12.74 -12.69 21.73
CA GLU A 527 13.50 -11.77 22.57
C GLU A 527 14.30 -10.91 21.61
N GLY A 528 13.89 -9.64 21.48
CA GLY A 528 14.48 -8.69 20.54
C GLY A 528 15.92 -8.37 20.94
N LYS A 529 16.87 -9.24 20.59
CA LYS A 529 18.24 -8.82 20.33
C LYS A 529 18.25 -8.21 18.94
N TRP A 530 17.91 -6.92 18.89
CA TRP A 530 18.16 -6.09 17.72
C TRP A 530 19.68 -6.01 17.55
N TYR A 531 20.21 -6.56 16.47
CA TYR A 531 21.61 -6.41 16.10
C TYR A 531 21.87 -4.97 15.68
N GLY A 532 22.12 -4.10 16.66
CA GLY A 532 22.83 -2.84 16.48
C GLY A 532 24.33 -3.11 16.46
N GLY A 533 24.83 -3.64 15.35
CA GLY A 533 26.26 -3.71 15.07
C GLY A 533 26.64 -2.56 14.16
N VAL A 534 26.92 -1.39 14.74
CA VAL A 534 27.70 -0.35 14.06
C VAL A 534 29.15 -0.78 14.19
N GLY A 535 29.71 -1.34 13.11
CA GLY A 535 31.16 -1.44 12.96
C GLY A 535 31.70 -0.04 12.68
N GLY A 536 32.67 0.38 13.49
CA GLY A 536 33.35 1.68 13.36
C GLY A 536 34.38 1.73 12.25
#